data_AF-Q4BVI6-F1
#
_entry.id   AF-Q4BVI6-F1
#
_cell.length_a   1.000
_cell.length_b   1.000
_cell.length_c   1.000
_cell.angle_alpha   90.00
_cell.angle_beta   90.00
_cell.angle_gamma   90.00
#
_symmetry.space_group_name_H-M   'P 1'
#
loop_
_entity.id
_entity.type
_entity.pdbx_description
1 polymer ?
#
loop_
_entity_poly.entity_id
_entity_poly.type
_entity_poly.pdbx_seq_one_letter_code
_entity_poly.pdbx_strand_id
1 'polypeptide(L)'
;MQWNSSLVQEKISFNFKNTDLLFLSLSDPSYGKQINQPDSDNQRLESLGENLLALIIIDYLYHHFPYLTLSKMTALQDKLLDKEKLTNLWFSLGLGESYPFLDVNQERHRLRVKTTNPFEKSLKALVAAIHVDRGFSHSYNWFNKHLIAPLLAKHQKDNLERVNPDKQLNILGSTLLKAVTFDYLYTLLPYVKPGQLKKLSKTLTSKKQQTEYLKKVTTEDWEIITTEQDKISKKSFPSLFGAMFIHFDHENPKTRYRNSKKWFKENFIDEDEVLYDAISSLLRDGIPQKWIIREILGYKSKDYDRGRKRFHEIMDQSSDKISVKTEH
;
A
#
# COMPACT_ATOMS: atom_id res chain seq x y z
N MET A 1 -13.84 28.34 4.01
CA MET A 1 -14.03 27.65 5.30
C MET A 1 -12.64 27.43 5.90
N GLN A 2 -12.36 27.91 7.12
CA GLN A 2 -11.11 27.57 7.78
C GLN A 2 -11.19 26.12 8.26
N TRP A 3 -10.42 25.23 7.65
CA TRP A 3 -10.34 23.82 8.03
C TRP A 3 -9.78 23.69 9.45
N ASN A 4 -10.46 22.91 10.29
CA ASN A 4 -10.01 22.58 11.65
C ASN A 4 -9.89 21.06 11.79
N SER A 5 -8.66 20.56 11.80
CA SER A 5 -8.36 19.14 11.90
C SER A 5 -8.76 18.52 13.24
N SER A 6 -8.78 19.30 14.33
CA SER A 6 -9.02 18.80 15.69
C SER A 6 -10.35 18.06 15.84
N LEU A 7 -11.42 18.56 15.21
CA LEU A 7 -12.74 17.93 15.24
C LEU A 7 -12.73 16.53 14.61
N VAL A 8 -11.98 16.34 13.53
CA VAL A 8 -11.86 15.02 12.90
C VAL A 8 -10.94 14.13 13.70
N GLN A 9 -9.80 14.63 14.19
CA GLN A 9 -8.85 13.87 15.02
C GLN A 9 -9.50 13.31 16.29
N GLU A 10 -10.38 14.08 16.93
CA GLU A 10 -11.17 13.65 18.08
C GLU A 10 -12.10 12.47 17.72
N LYS A 11 -12.88 12.63 16.63
CA LYS A 11 -13.79 11.59 16.13
C LYS A 11 -13.11 10.27 15.79
N ILE A 12 -11.93 10.34 15.16
CA ILE A 12 -11.14 9.15 14.82
C ILE A 12 -10.23 8.70 15.97
N SER A 13 -10.20 9.43 17.09
CA SER A 13 -9.31 9.18 18.23
C SER A 13 -7.84 9.02 17.83
N PHE A 14 -7.35 9.87 16.93
CA PHE A 14 -5.99 9.82 16.39
C PHE A 14 -5.42 11.21 16.09
N ASN A 15 -4.23 11.49 16.62
CA ASN A 15 -3.54 12.77 16.41
C ASN A 15 -2.46 12.63 15.34
N PHE A 16 -2.63 13.34 14.23
CA PHE A 16 -1.67 13.46 13.15
C PHE A 16 -0.53 14.40 13.53
N LYS A 17 0.70 14.07 13.10
CA LYS A 17 1.83 15.01 13.11
C LYS A 17 1.72 15.99 11.95
N ASN A 18 1.35 15.49 10.77
CA ASN A 18 1.08 16.28 9.58
C ASN A 18 -0.44 16.30 9.30
N THR A 19 -1.10 17.40 9.65
CA THR A 19 -2.55 17.58 9.44
C THR A 19 -2.94 17.72 7.97
N ASP A 20 -1.98 18.01 7.08
CA ASP A 20 -2.24 18.09 5.64
C ASP A 20 -2.51 16.71 5.04
N LEU A 21 -1.94 15.64 5.64
CA LEU A 21 -2.27 14.26 5.25
C LEU A 21 -3.72 13.92 5.63
N LEU A 22 -4.19 14.39 6.78
CA LEU A 22 -5.59 14.22 7.17
C LEU A 22 -6.49 14.98 6.19
N PHE A 23 -6.19 16.24 5.90
CA PHE A 23 -6.91 17.03 4.89
C PHE A 23 -6.98 16.30 3.55
N LEU A 24 -5.82 15.85 3.04
CA LEU A 24 -5.72 15.15 1.76
C LEU A 24 -6.53 13.85 1.77
N SER A 25 -6.50 13.07 2.85
CA SER A 25 -7.28 11.82 2.94
C SER A 25 -8.79 12.02 2.83
N LEU A 26 -9.25 13.20 3.25
CA LEU A 26 -10.64 13.62 3.21
C LEU A 26 -11.00 14.35 1.90
N SER A 27 -10.06 14.63 1.01
CA SER A 27 -10.30 15.41 -0.20
C SER A 27 -10.83 14.54 -1.34
N ASP A 28 -12.16 14.45 -1.49
CA ASP A 28 -12.79 13.70 -2.59
C ASP A 28 -12.45 14.34 -3.96
N PRO A 29 -12.38 13.55 -5.05
CA PRO A 29 -12.15 14.09 -6.39
C PRO A 29 -13.16 15.17 -6.83
N SER A 30 -14.40 15.13 -6.31
CA SER A 30 -15.39 16.18 -6.53
C SER A 30 -14.96 17.52 -5.94
N TYR A 31 -14.35 17.52 -4.76
CA TYR A 31 -13.83 18.71 -4.12
C TYR A 31 -12.63 19.29 -4.87
N GLY A 32 -11.68 18.44 -5.30
CA GLY A 32 -10.56 18.87 -6.14
C GLY A 32 -11.03 19.59 -7.41
N LYS A 33 -12.08 19.08 -8.06
CA LYS A 33 -12.71 19.74 -9.22
C LYS A 33 -13.35 21.08 -8.83
N GLN A 34 -14.08 21.13 -7.71
CA GLN A 34 -14.74 22.35 -7.23
C GLN A 34 -13.76 23.51 -7.01
N ILE A 35 -12.54 23.22 -6.54
CA ILE A 35 -11.50 24.23 -6.28
C ILE A 35 -10.54 24.44 -7.47
N ASN A 36 -10.84 23.89 -8.65
CA ASN A 36 -9.96 23.92 -9.83
C ASN A 36 -8.55 23.33 -9.59
N GLN A 37 -8.45 22.32 -8.72
CA GLN A 37 -7.24 21.56 -8.44
C GLN A 37 -7.53 20.04 -8.52
N PRO A 38 -7.87 19.52 -9.71
CA PRO A 38 -8.35 18.15 -9.88
C PRO A 38 -7.31 17.07 -9.52
N ASP A 39 -6.03 17.42 -9.46
CA ASP A 39 -4.96 16.50 -9.04
C ASP A 39 -4.70 16.51 -7.52
N SER A 40 -5.39 17.39 -6.77
CA SER A 40 -5.30 17.48 -5.30
C SER A 40 -6.43 16.69 -4.64
N ASP A 41 -6.42 15.38 -4.86
CA ASP A 41 -7.43 14.46 -4.32
C ASP A 41 -6.83 13.25 -3.57
N ASN A 42 -7.70 12.51 -2.91
CA ASN A 42 -7.32 11.39 -2.06
C ASN A 42 -7.02 10.08 -2.82
N GLN A 43 -7.09 10.02 -4.15
CA GLN A 43 -7.08 8.73 -4.88
C GLN A 43 -5.75 7.97 -4.77
N ARG A 44 -4.62 8.69 -4.64
CA ARG A 44 -3.31 8.05 -4.41
C ARG A 44 -3.28 7.38 -3.03
N LEU A 45 -3.79 8.08 -2.01
CA LEU A 45 -3.94 7.52 -0.65
C LEU A 45 -4.95 6.38 -0.62
N GLU A 46 -6.09 6.50 -1.32
CA GLU A 46 -7.09 5.43 -1.45
C GLU A 46 -6.44 4.14 -1.96
N SER A 47 -5.63 4.25 -3.02
CA SER A 47 -4.97 3.09 -3.64
C SER A 47 -3.89 2.48 -2.75
N LEU A 48 -3.14 3.29 -2.01
CA LEU A 48 -2.21 2.78 -0.99
C LEU A 48 -2.97 2.10 0.14
N GLY A 49 -4.06 2.72 0.61
CA GLY A 49 -4.92 2.23 1.68
C GLY A 49 -5.57 0.89 1.35
N GLU A 50 -5.99 0.69 0.10
CA GLU A 50 -6.51 -0.58 -0.40
C GLU A 50 -5.52 -1.73 -0.14
N ASN A 51 -4.24 -1.53 -0.45
CA ASN A 51 -3.20 -2.54 -0.23
C ASN A 51 -2.85 -2.70 1.26
N LEU A 52 -2.80 -1.61 2.03
CA LEU A 52 -2.50 -1.65 3.46
C LEU A 52 -3.59 -2.34 4.26
N LEU A 53 -4.87 -2.05 3.98
CA LEU A 53 -5.99 -2.70 4.65
C LEU A 53 -6.02 -4.21 4.40
N ALA A 54 -5.76 -4.62 3.16
CA ALA A 54 -5.62 -6.03 2.81
C ALA A 54 -4.54 -6.71 3.65
N LEU A 55 -3.37 -6.07 3.80
CA LEU A 55 -2.29 -6.59 4.63
C LEU A 55 -2.67 -6.65 6.10
N ILE A 56 -3.19 -5.57 6.69
CA ILE A 56 -3.56 -5.50 8.10
C ILE A 56 -4.53 -6.64 8.47
N ILE A 57 -5.52 -6.93 7.62
CA ILE A 57 -6.46 -8.02 7.87
C ILE A 57 -5.77 -9.38 7.80
N ILE A 58 -4.99 -9.65 6.75
CA ILE A 58 -4.32 -10.96 6.61
C ILE A 58 -3.29 -11.19 7.71
N ASP A 59 -2.56 -10.14 8.09
CA ASP A 59 -1.63 -10.12 9.20
C ASP A 59 -2.36 -10.45 10.52
N TYR A 60 -3.49 -9.80 10.81
CA TYR A 60 -4.32 -10.15 11.97
C TYR A 60 -4.82 -11.60 11.92
N LEU A 61 -5.34 -12.06 10.77
CA LEU A 61 -5.82 -13.44 10.62
C LEU A 61 -4.70 -14.47 10.77
N TYR A 62 -3.49 -14.17 10.29
CA TYR A 62 -2.32 -15.03 10.46
C TYR A 62 -1.98 -15.24 11.93
N HIS A 63 -2.00 -14.18 12.75
CA HIS A 63 -1.63 -14.27 14.16
C HIS A 63 -2.74 -14.85 15.04
N HIS A 64 -4.00 -14.51 14.78
CA HIS A 64 -5.11 -14.82 15.67
C HIS A 64 -5.96 -16.04 15.23
N PHE A 65 -5.84 -16.47 13.97
CA PHE A 65 -6.67 -17.53 13.39
C PHE A 65 -5.83 -18.61 12.68
N PRO A 66 -4.87 -19.25 13.38
CA PRO A 66 -3.93 -20.20 12.77
C PRO A 66 -4.62 -21.43 12.15
N TYR A 67 -5.84 -21.75 12.59
CA TYR A 67 -6.67 -22.87 12.12
C TYR A 67 -7.45 -22.58 10.83
N LEU A 68 -7.42 -21.36 10.29
CA LEU A 68 -8.13 -21.06 9.05
C LEU A 68 -7.37 -21.59 7.83
N THR A 69 -8.11 -22.17 6.89
CA THR A 69 -7.56 -22.46 5.57
C THR A 69 -7.34 -21.16 4.79
N LEU A 70 -6.44 -21.19 3.80
CA LEU A 70 -6.25 -20.10 2.84
C LEU A 70 -7.57 -19.55 2.29
N SER A 71 -8.45 -20.43 1.82
CA SER A 71 -9.76 -20.07 1.29
C SER A 71 -10.63 -19.30 2.27
N LYS A 72 -10.62 -19.68 3.56
CA LYS A 72 -11.37 -18.99 4.61
C LYS A 72 -10.73 -17.65 4.97
N MET A 73 -9.41 -17.54 4.97
CA MET A 73 -8.70 -16.27 5.18
C MET A 73 -9.05 -15.26 4.09
N THR A 74 -8.99 -15.67 2.82
CA THR A 74 -9.38 -14.81 1.68
C THR A 74 -10.85 -14.41 1.76
N ALA A 75 -11.76 -15.36 1.98
CA ALA A 75 -13.18 -15.05 2.08
C ALA A 75 -13.48 -14.06 3.24
N LEU A 76 -12.78 -14.18 4.37
CA LEU A 76 -12.95 -13.27 5.49
C LEU A 76 -12.33 -11.89 5.23
N GLN A 77 -11.19 -11.85 4.54
CA GLN A 77 -10.58 -10.60 4.06
C GLN A 77 -11.54 -9.85 3.14
N ASP A 78 -12.08 -10.50 2.11
CA ASP A 78 -13.04 -9.90 1.18
C ASP A 78 -14.27 -9.40 1.93
N LYS A 79 -14.79 -10.20 2.87
CA LYS A 79 -15.94 -9.80 3.68
C LYS A 79 -15.63 -8.57 4.55
N LEU A 80 -14.41 -8.41 5.07
CA LEU A 80 -14.03 -7.28 5.92
C LEU A 80 -13.70 -6.01 5.12
N LEU A 81 -13.23 -6.17 3.87
CA LEU A 81 -12.96 -5.07 2.94
C LEU A 81 -14.18 -4.67 2.10
N ASP A 82 -15.32 -5.32 2.32
CA ASP A 82 -16.54 -4.98 1.63
C ASP A 82 -16.91 -3.50 1.82
N LYS A 83 -17.34 -2.88 0.71
CA LYS A 83 -17.59 -1.43 0.63
C LYS A 83 -18.65 -0.97 1.62
N GLU A 84 -19.67 -1.81 1.89
CA GLU A 84 -20.70 -1.49 2.86
C GLU A 84 -20.13 -1.42 4.28
N LYS A 85 -19.23 -2.34 4.64
CA LYS A 85 -18.58 -2.32 5.96
C LYS A 85 -17.68 -1.11 6.15
N LEU A 86 -16.88 -0.79 5.14
CA LEU A 86 -16.02 0.40 5.16
C LEU A 86 -16.86 1.68 5.25
N THR A 87 -17.96 1.74 4.52
CA THR A 87 -18.94 2.84 4.63
C THR A 87 -19.54 2.90 6.03
N ASN A 88 -20.01 1.78 6.59
CA ASN A 88 -20.60 1.76 7.92
C ASN A 88 -19.60 2.18 9.02
N LEU A 89 -18.33 1.78 8.90
CA LEU A 89 -17.27 2.27 9.80
C LEU A 89 -17.06 3.78 9.68
N TRP A 90 -17.03 4.33 8.46
CA TRP A 90 -16.95 5.77 8.27
C TRP A 90 -18.05 6.54 9.02
N PHE A 91 -19.28 6.05 8.96
CA PHE A 91 -20.42 6.65 9.67
C PHE A 91 -20.36 6.41 11.18
N SER A 92 -19.89 5.25 11.65
CA SER A 92 -19.76 4.98 13.09
C SER A 92 -18.67 5.82 13.76
N LEU A 93 -17.66 6.26 13.00
CA LEU A 93 -16.69 7.28 13.42
C LEU A 93 -17.29 8.70 13.46
N GLY A 94 -18.56 8.88 13.10
CA GLY A 94 -19.21 10.19 13.06
C GLY A 94 -18.74 11.08 11.92
N LEU A 95 -18.05 10.52 10.90
CA LEU A 95 -17.52 11.28 9.76
C LEU A 95 -18.52 11.45 8.61
N GLY A 96 -19.65 10.73 8.63
CA GLY A 96 -20.68 10.83 7.59
C GLY A 96 -21.21 12.25 7.41
N GLU A 97 -21.62 12.89 8.51
CA GLU A 97 -22.20 14.24 8.49
C GLU A 97 -21.15 15.36 8.49
N SER A 98 -19.90 15.07 8.87
CA SER A 98 -18.82 16.07 8.91
C SER A 98 -17.79 15.93 7.80
N TYR A 99 -18.11 15.24 6.69
CA TYR A 99 -17.16 15.04 5.61
C TYR A 99 -16.92 16.37 4.87
N PRO A 100 -15.84 17.13 5.11
CA PRO A 100 -15.80 18.55 4.79
C PRO A 100 -15.52 18.83 3.30
N PHE A 101 -14.87 17.88 2.63
CA PHE A 101 -14.35 18.04 1.27
C PHE A 101 -15.02 17.04 0.33
N LEU A 102 -16.34 17.11 0.34
CA LEU A 102 -17.24 16.44 -0.59
C LEU A 102 -18.22 17.49 -1.09
N ASP A 103 -18.30 17.67 -2.42
CA ASP A 103 -19.07 18.76 -3.04
C ASP A 103 -20.58 18.68 -2.70
N VAL A 104 -21.12 17.46 -2.53
CA VAL A 104 -22.56 17.22 -2.38
C VAL A 104 -22.96 16.97 -0.92
N ASN A 105 -23.21 18.04 -0.17
CA ASN A 105 -23.61 17.97 1.25
C ASN A 105 -25.03 17.43 1.47
N GLN A 106 -26.00 17.80 0.63
CA GLN A 106 -27.42 17.48 0.84
C GLN A 106 -27.81 16.05 0.39
N GLU A 107 -26.92 15.31 -0.28
CA GLU A 107 -27.21 13.97 -0.81
C GLU A 107 -26.39 12.85 -0.15
N ARG A 108 -25.75 13.09 0.99
CA ARG A 108 -24.89 12.10 1.64
C ARG A 108 -25.61 10.80 2.00
N HIS A 109 -26.87 10.89 2.43
CA HIS A 109 -27.70 9.71 2.67
C HIS A 109 -27.94 8.89 1.38
N ARG A 110 -28.10 9.56 0.22
CA ARG A 110 -28.21 8.91 -1.09
C ARG A 110 -26.88 8.31 -1.55
N LEU A 111 -25.76 8.96 -1.25
CA LEU A 111 -24.42 8.43 -1.56
C LEU A 111 -24.10 7.19 -0.71
N ARG A 112 -24.55 7.15 0.55
CA ARG A 112 -24.31 6.03 1.47
C ARG A 112 -24.87 4.71 0.94
N VAL A 113 -26.02 4.74 0.26
CA VAL A 113 -26.68 3.54 -0.28
C VAL A 113 -26.09 3.07 -1.61
N LYS A 114 -25.17 3.84 -2.23
CA LYS A 114 -24.48 3.40 -3.45
C LYS A 114 -23.44 2.35 -3.11
N THR A 115 -23.39 1.29 -3.91
CA THR A 115 -22.40 0.19 -3.78
C THR A 115 -20.98 0.70 -3.74
N THR A 116 -20.65 1.71 -4.55
CA THR A 116 -19.36 2.43 -4.48
C THR A 116 -19.66 3.89 -4.16
N ASN A 117 -18.97 4.43 -3.16
CA ASN A 117 -19.24 5.77 -2.66
C ASN A 117 -17.95 6.44 -2.15
N PRO A 118 -17.96 7.76 -1.93
CA PRO A 118 -16.79 8.49 -1.41
C PRO A 118 -16.32 8.02 -0.02
N PHE A 119 -17.21 7.51 0.82
CA PHE A 119 -16.92 7.22 2.22
C PHE A 119 -15.97 6.02 2.38
N GLU A 120 -16.22 4.92 1.65
CA GLU A 120 -15.31 3.76 1.67
C GLU A 120 -13.93 4.09 1.09
N LYS A 121 -13.87 4.92 0.05
CA LYS A 121 -12.62 5.39 -0.55
C LYS A 121 -11.81 6.26 0.42
N SER A 122 -12.50 7.15 1.11
CA SER A 122 -11.88 8.07 2.06
C SER A 122 -11.44 7.36 3.33
N LEU A 123 -12.14 6.30 3.75
CA LEU A 123 -11.66 5.44 4.83
C LEU A 123 -10.35 4.73 4.46
N LYS A 124 -10.23 4.21 3.22
CA LYS A 124 -8.95 3.67 2.72
C LYS A 124 -7.86 4.74 2.73
N ALA A 125 -8.18 5.93 2.21
CA ALA A 125 -7.24 7.04 2.18
C ALA A 125 -6.81 7.49 3.59
N LEU A 126 -7.72 7.47 4.56
CA LEU A 126 -7.44 7.80 5.96
C LEU A 126 -6.45 6.81 6.57
N VAL A 127 -6.63 5.51 6.35
CA VAL A 127 -5.69 4.49 6.84
C VAL A 127 -4.31 4.65 6.19
N ALA A 128 -4.26 4.98 4.90
CA ALA A 128 -3.00 5.32 4.25
C ALA A 128 -2.36 6.59 4.82
N ALA A 129 -3.13 7.62 5.12
CA ALA A 129 -2.63 8.85 5.72
C ALA A 129 -2.03 8.59 7.12
N ILE A 130 -2.68 7.77 7.95
CA ILE A 130 -2.14 7.31 9.24
C ILE A 130 -0.81 6.59 9.04
N HIS A 131 -0.72 5.72 8.02
CA HIS A 131 0.49 5.00 7.69
C HIS A 131 1.62 5.95 7.25
N VAL A 132 1.36 6.91 6.37
CA VAL A 132 2.37 7.88 5.90
C VAL A 132 2.82 8.80 7.05
N ASP A 133 1.92 9.16 7.97
CA ASP A 133 2.22 10.04 9.09
C ASP A 133 3.00 9.35 10.24
N ARG A 134 2.60 8.11 10.60
CA ARG A 134 3.07 7.43 11.81
C ARG A 134 3.57 6.00 11.61
N GLY A 135 3.49 5.47 10.39
CA GLY A 135 3.95 4.13 10.03
C GLY A 135 2.91 3.03 10.24
N PHE A 136 3.25 1.84 9.74
CA PHE A 136 2.35 0.68 9.67
C PHE A 136 1.76 0.24 11.02
N SER A 137 2.55 0.26 12.09
CA SER A 137 2.09 -0.15 13.42
C SER A 137 0.90 0.69 13.91
N HIS A 138 0.90 2.00 13.64
CA HIS A 138 -0.19 2.89 14.01
C HIS A 138 -1.44 2.63 13.15
N SER A 139 -1.28 2.44 11.83
CA SER A 139 -2.41 2.09 10.95
C SER A 139 -3.02 0.74 11.30
N TYR A 140 -2.17 -0.26 11.63
CA TYR A 140 -2.60 -1.59 12.06
C TYR A 140 -3.41 -1.50 13.35
N ASN A 141 -2.88 -0.84 14.38
CA ASN A 141 -3.55 -0.71 15.68
C ASN A 141 -4.86 0.06 15.56
N TRP A 142 -4.88 1.15 14.80
CA TRP A 142 -6.08 1.95 14.59
C TRP A 142 -7.17 1.13 13.89
N PHE A 143 -6.85 0.49 12.76
CA PHE A 143 -7.84 -0.28 12.01
C PHE A 143 -8.29 -1.53 12.76
N ASN A 144 -7.39 -2.19 13.50
CA ASN A 144 -7.74 -3.31 14.36
C ASN A 144 -8.75 -2.89 15.45
N LYS A 145 -8.45 -1.80 16.17
CA LYS A 145 -9.33 -1.26 17.22
C LYS A 145 -10.72 -0.91 16.70
N HIS A 146 -10.80 -0.29 15.52
CA HIS A 146 -12.06 0.27 15.02
C HIS A 146 -12.89 -0.69 14.16
N LEU A 147 -12.28 -1.67 13.47
CA LEU A 147 -13.01 -2.63 12.63
C LEU A 147 -12.83 -4.09 13.06
N ILE A 148 -11.58 -4.54 13.16
CA ILE A 148 -11.29 -5.99 13.19
C ILE A 148 -11.66 -6.59 14.55
N ALA A 149 -11.12 -6.06 15.64
CA ALA A 149 -11.37 -6.58 16.98
C ALA A 149 -12.87 -6.59 17.34
N PRO A 150 -13.66 -5.50 17.10
CA PRO A 150 -15.11 -5.53 17.34
C PRO A 150 -15.87 -6.64 16.61
N LEU A 151 -15.39 -7.04 15.43
CA LEU A 151 -16.06 -8.06 14.61
C LEU A 151 -15.54 -9.47 14.88
N LEU A 152 -14.25 -9.63 15.17
CA LEU A 152 -13.58 -10.93 15.17
C LEU A 152 -13.08 -11.43 16.53
N ALA A 153 -12.82 -10.55 17.52
CA ALA A 153 -12.16 -10.98 18.77
C ALA A 153 -12.92 -12.11 19.49
N LYS A 154 -14.26 -12.06 19.49
CA LYS A 154 -15.13 -13.09 20.08
C LYS A 154 -15.08 -14.46 19.37
N HIS A 155 -14.50 -14.52 18.18
CA HIS A 155 -14.40 -15.74 17.37
C HIS A 155 -13.00 -16.39 17.46
N GLN A 156 -12.07 -15.77 18.20
CA GLN A 156 -10.76 -16.34 18.47
C GLN A 156 -10.90 -17.58 19.36
N LYS A 157 -10.03 -18.56 19.12
CA LYS A 157 -9.96 -19.81 19.87
C LYS A 157 -8.54 -19.97 20.40
N ASP A 158 -8.42 -20.47 21.62
CA ASP A 158 -7.13 -20.68 22.28
C ASP A 158 -6.48 -22.00 21.84
N ASN A 159 -5.14 -22.04 21.86
CA ASN A 159 -4.31 -23.25 21.72
C ASN A 159 -4.62 -24.12 20.49
N LEU A 160 -4.71 -23.50 19.30
CA LEU A 160 -4.91 -24.23 18.04
C LEU A 160 -3.64 -24.28 17.19
N GLU A 161 -3.35 -25.45 16.64
CA GLU A 161 -2.28 -25.66 15.68
C GLU A 161 -2.54 -24.96 14.34
N ARG A 162 -1.47 -24.50 13.70
CA ARG A 162 -1.54 -23.81 12.41
C ARG A 162 -1.79 -24.78 11.27
N VAL A 163 -2.89 -24.57 10.54
CA VAL A 163 -3.26 -25.38 9.38
C VAL A 163 -2.58 -24.84 8.12
N ASN A 164 -1.82 -25.70 7.43
CA ASN A 164 -1.09 -25.37 6.20
C ASN A 164 -0.20 -24.09 6.30
N PRO A 165 0.84 -24.09 7.15
CA PRO A 165 1.70 -22.91 7.36
C PRO A 165 2.22 -22.25 6.08
N ASP A 166 2.73 -23.03 5.13
CA ASP A 166 3.23 -22.50 3.84
C ASP A 166 2.18 -21.73 3.05
N LYS A 167 0.94 -22.24 2.99
CA LYS A 167 -0.15 -21.56 2.27
C LYS A 167 -0.57 -20.27 2.96
N GLN A 168 -0.55 -20.22 4.29
CA GLN A 168 -0.83 -19.01 5.04
C GLN A 168 0.29 -17.96 4.90
N LEU A 169 1.55 -18.40 4.92
CA LEU A 169 2.70 -17.53 4.63
C LEU A 169 2.64 -17.01 3.20
N ASN A 170 2.23 -17.83 2.25
CA ASN A 170 2.09 -17.43 0.86
C ASN A 170 1.10 -16.28 0.68
N ILE A 171 -0.08 -16.32 1.31
CA ILE A 171 -1.05 -15.22 1.24
C ILE A 171 -0.57 -13.99 2.01
N LEU A 172 0.04 -14.17 3.18
CA LEU A 172 0.64 -13.09 3.96
C LEU A 172 1.69 -12.34 3.12
N GLY A 173 2.68 -13.06 2.60
CA GLY A 173 3.72 -12.46 1.77
C GLY A 173 3.24 -11.95 0.42
N SER A 174 2.21 -12.57 -0.19
CA SER A 174 1.61 -12.03 -1.43
C SER A 174 0.93 -10.68 -1.18
N THR A 175 0.28 -10.55 -0.03
CA THR A 175 -0.40 -9.30 0.36
C THR A 175 0.61 -8.24 0.80
N LEU A 176 1.64 -8.66 1.53
CA LEU A 176 2.77 -7.81 1.92
C LEU A 176 3.52 -7.29 0.70
N LEU A 177 3.81 -8.15 -0.29
CA LEU A 177 4.48 -7.76 -1.53
C LEU A 177 3.73 -6.65 -2.25
N LYS A 178 2.40 -6.78 -2.37
CA LYS A 178 1.56 -5.72 -2.97
C LYS A 178 1.63 -4.42 -2.16
N ALA A 179 1.49 -4.50 -0.84
CA ALA A 179 1.52 -3.33 0.04
C ALA A 179 2.88 -2.61 0.01
N VAL A 180 3.98 -3.35 0.20
CA VAL A 180 5.35 -2.81 0.18
C VAL A 180 5.71 -2.23 -1.19
N THR A 181 5.35 -2.91 -2.27
CA THR A 181 5.61 -2.42 -3.63
C THR A 181 4.83 -1.13 -3.90
N PHE A 182 3.54 -1.09 -3.54
CA PHE A 182 2.72 0.10 -3.77
C PHE A 182 3.17 1.28 -2.90
N ASP A 183 3.53 1.04 -1.63
CA ASP A 183 4.11 2.05 -0.73
C ASP A 183 5.45 2.58 -1.28
N TYR A 184 6.33 1.71 -1.75
CA TYR A 184 7.57 2.09 -2.41
C TYR A 184 7.32 3.02 -3.61
N LEU A 185 6.43 2.62 -4.53
CA LEU A 185 6.08 3.42 -5.71
C LEU A 185 5.38 4.73 -5.34
N TYR A 186 4.51 4.72 -4.33
CA TYR A 186 3.84 5.93 -3.82
C TYR A 186 4.86 6.96 -3.32
N THR A 187 5.93 6.50 -2.67
CA THR A 187 7.02 7.34 -2.16
C THR A 187 7.93 7.82 -3.29
N LEU A 188 8.33 6.92 -4.19
CA LEU A 188 9.27 7.22 -5.28
C LEU A 188 8.68 8.19 -6.32
N LEU A 189 7.36 8.13 -6.54
CA LEU A 189 6.69 8.82 -7.65
C LEU A 189 5.59 9.78 -7.14
N PRO A 190 5.94 10.93 -6.53
CA PRO A 190 5.04 11.76 -5.71
C PRO A 190 3.87 12.44 -6.45
N TYR A 191 3.80 12.37 -7.78
CA TYR A 191 2.73 13.00 -8.58
C TYR A 191 2.18 12.09 -9.68
N VAL A 192 2.57 10.82 -9.67
CA VAL A 192 2.09 9.83 -10.64
C VAL A 192 0.68 9.39 -10.27
N LYS A 193 -0.20 9.34 -11.27
CA LYS A 193 -1.62 9.03 -11.08
C LYS A 193 -1.81 7.59 -10.57
N PRO A 194 -2.86 7.33 -9.78
CA PRO A 194 -3.09 6.00 -9.19
C PRO A 194 -3.12 4.86 -10.22
N GLY A 195 -3.69 5.10 -11.41
CA GLY A 195 -3.76 4.09 -12.48
C GLY A 195 -2.39 3.65 -12.97
N GLN A 196 -1.41 4.57 -13.09
CA GLN A 196 -0.04 4.25 -13.48
C GLN A 196 0.70 3.52 -12.35
N LEU A 197 0.53 3.96 -11.09
CA LEU A 197 1.08 3.25 -9.92
C LEU A 197 0.57 1.81 -9.84
N LYS A 198 -0.73 1.58 -10.09
CA LYS A 198 -1.33 0.24 -10.14
C LYS A 198 -0.73 -0.62 -11.26
N LYS A 199 -0.44 -0.04 -12.43
CA LYS A 199 0.23 -0.76 -13.54
C LYS A 199 1.65 -1.16 -13.15
N LEU A 200 2.47 -0.24 -12.65
CA LEU A 200 3.85 -0.51 -12.22
C LEU A 200 3.89 -1.55 -11.08
N SER A 201 3.01 -1.42 -10.10
CA SER A 201 2.87 -2.38 -9.00
C SER A 201 2.54 -3.79 -9.53
N LYS A 202 1.63 -3.90 -10.51
CA LYS A 202 1.31 -5.19 -11.15
C LYS A 202 2.51 -5.82 -11.86
N THR A 203 3.35 -5.00 -12.51
CA THR A 203 4.60 -5.48 -13.14
C THR A 203 5.57 -6.04 -12.09
N LEU A 204 5.86 -5.25 -11.05
CA LEU A 204 6.80 -5.59 -9.97
C LEU A 204 6.35 -6.77 -9.11
N THR A 205 5.05 -7.03 -9.05
CA THR A 205 4.47 -8.16 -8.31
C THR A 205 4.08 -9.34 -9.19
N SER A 206 4.41 -9.30 -10.49
CA SER A 206 4.09 -10.38 -11.43
C SER A 206 4.80 -11.69 -11.09
N LYS A 207 4.23 -12.83 -11.52
CA LYS A 207 4.87 -14.14 -11.32
C LYS A 207 6.26 -14.22 -11.95
N LYS A 208 6.43 -13.62 -13.14
CA LYS A 208 7.75 -13.52 -13.81
C LYS A 208 8.76 -12.83 -12.91
N GLN A 209 8.39 -11.67 -12.36
CA GLN A 209 9.27 -10.91 -11.49
C GLN A 209 9.58 -11.65 -10.18
N GLN A 210 8.59 -12.33 -9.58
CA GLN A 210 8.80 -13.17 -8.39
C GLN A 210 9.80 -14.30 -8.65
N THR A 211 9.80 -14.90 -9.84
CA THR A 211 10.83 -15.88 -10.24
C THR A 211 12.22 -15.26 -10.29
N GLU A 212 12.36 -14.04 -10.82
CA GLU A 212 13.64 -13.33 -10.81
C GLU A 212 14.10 -12.97 -9.40
N TYR A 213 13.17 -12.60 -8.50
CA TYR A 213 13.51 -12.36 -7.10
C TYR A 213 14.05 -13.62 -6.43
N LEU A 214 13.44 -14.79 -6.67
CA LEU A 214 13.95 -16.06 -6.11
C LEU A 214 15.39 -16.37 -6.51
N LYS A 215 15.82 -15.98 -7.72
CA LYS A 215 17.21 -16.17 -8.16
C LYS A 215 18.22 -15.30 -7.40
N LYS A 216 17.75 -14.20 -6.80
CA LYS A 216 18.58 -13.25 -6.02
C LYS A 216 18.62 -13.57 -4.53
N VAL A 217 17.76 -14.47 -4.03
CA VAL A 217 17.72 -14.84 -2.60
C VAL A 217 19.00 -15.58 -2.22
N THR A 218 19.62 -15.16 -1.12
CA THR A 218 20.89 -15.72 -0.64
C THR A 218 20.69 -16.95 0.24
N THR A 219 21.76 -17.69 0.53
CA THR A 219 21.73 -18.79 1.50
C THR A 219 21.40 -18.28 2.91
N GLU A 220 21.95 -17.12 3.28
CA GLU A 220 21.72 -16.48 4.59
C GLU A 220 20.25 -16.11 4.80
N ASP A 221 19.57 -15.61 3.76
CA ASP A 221 18.11 -15.36 3.80
C ASP A 221 17.31 -16.64 4.11
N TRP A 222 17.74 -17.78 3.57
CA TRP A 222 17.11 -19.07 3.85
C TRP A 222 17.41 -19.55 5.26
N GLU A 223 18.64 -19.37 5.74
CA GLU A 223 19.05 -19.75 7.09
C GLU A 223 18.22 -19.04 8.15
N ILE A 224 18.06 -17.71 8.04
CA ILE A 224 17.23 -16.87 8.92
C ILE A 224 15.81 -17.46 9.09
N ILE A 225 15.23 -17.92 7.99
CA ILE A 225 13.84 -18.37 7.93
C ILE A 225 13.69 -19.84 8.35
N THR A 226 14.68 -20.70 8.06
CA THR A 226 14.59 -22.15 8.33
C THR A 226 14.67 -22.51 9.80
N THR A 227 15.24 -21.66 10.66
CA THR A 227 15.34 -21.91 12.10
C THR A 227 14.01 -21.83 12.85
N GLU A 228 12.96 -21.24 12.26
CA GLU A 228 11.66 -21.03 12.94
C GLU A 228 10.46 -21.73 12.25
N GLN A 229 10.59 -22.13 10.98
CA GLN A 229 9.44 -22.59 10.17
C GLN A 229 9.81 -23.74 9.21
N ASP A 230 9.74 -24.98 9.70
CA ASP A 230 10.26 -26.21 9.04
C ASP A 230 9.67 -26.58 7.65
N LYS A 231 8.66 -25.89 7.12
CA LYS A 231 7.95 -26.31 5.89
C LYS A 231 7.64 -25.20 4.91
N ILE A 232 8.56 -24.27 4.68
CA ILE A 232 8.38 -23.22 3.66
C ILE A 232 8.78 -23.72 2.27
N SER A 233 7.94 -23.44 1.28
CA SER A 233 8.24 -23.73 -0.12
C SER A 233 9.38 -22.85 -0.63
N LYS A 234 10.55 -23.46 -0.89
CA LYS A 234 11.71 -22.78 -1.52
C LYS A 234 11.45 -22.28 -2.95
N LYS A 235 10.30 -22.61 -3.53
CA LYS A 235 9.88 -22.20 -4.88
C LYS A 235 8.93 -21.00 -4.89
N SER A 236 8.64 -20.42 -3.71
CA SER A 236 7.63 -19.38 -3.57
C SER A 236 8.19 -18.13 -2.91
N PHE A 237 8.44 -17.09 -3.72
CA PHE A 237 8.88 -15.79 -3.21
C PHE A 237 7.90 -15.23 -2.17
N PRO A 238 6.57 -15.29 -2.38
CA PRO A 238 5.64 -14.83 -1.35
C PRO A 238 5.73 -15.62 -0.04
N SER A 239 5.91 -16.94 -0.07
CA SER A 239 6.06 -17.70 1.19
C SER A 239 7.31 -17.25 1.95
N LEU A 240 8.44 -17.07 1.24
CA LEU A 240 9.68 -16.54 1.81
C LEU A 240 9.49 -15.12 2.38
N PHE A 241 8.88 -14.22 1.61
CA PHE A 241 8.71 -12.84 2.06
C PHE A 241 7.73 -12.73 3.24
N GLY A 242 6.70 -13.58 3.27
CA GLY A 242 5.82 -13.71 4.43
C GLY A 242 6.57 -14.20 5.67
N ALA A 243 7.46 -15.18 5.52
CA ALA A 243 8.27 -15.67 6.64
C ALA A 243 9.27 -14.63 7.14
N MET A 244 9.93 -13.89 6.23
CA MET A 244 10.81 -12.78 6.57
C MET A 244 10.07 -11.67 7.34
N PHE A 245 8.81 -11.40 7.01
CA PHE A 245 7.97 -10.47 7.77
C PHE A 245 7.67 -10.95 9.19
N ILE A 246 7.47 -12.26 9.40
CA ILE A 246 7.32 -12.84 10.74
C ILE A 246 8.63 -12.80 11.52
N HIS A 247 9.77 -13.06 10.87
CA HIS A 247 11.07 -12.90 11.49
C HIS A 247 11.27 -11.46 12.02
N PHE A 248 11.03 -10.44 11.18
CA PHE A 248 11.10 -9.04 11.63
C PHE A 248 10.02 -8.68 12.66
N ASP A 249 8.91 -9.41 12.73
CA ASP A 249 7.93 -9.27 13.79
C ASP A 249 8.49 -9.74 15.14
N HIS A 250 9.14 -10.91 15.17
CA HIS A 250 9.82 -11.42 16.37
C HIS A 250 10.93 -10.48 16.85
N GLU A 251 11.69 -9.87 15.94
CA GLU A 251 12.69 -8.86 16.31
C GLU A 251 12.05 -7.62 16.93
N ASN A 252 11.09 -7.00 16.23
CA ASN A 252 10.37 -5.83 16.72
C ASN A 252 9.06 -5.58 15.94
N PRO A 253 7.90 -5.84 16.55
CA PRO A 253 6.61 -5.67 15.89
C PRO A 253 6.32 -4.24 15.41
N LYS A 254 6.91 -3.22 16.05
CA LYS A 254 6.71 -1.81 15.67
C LYS A 254 7.43 -1.45 14.38
N THR A 255 8.49 -2.17 14.02
CA THR A 255 9.32 -1.88 12.85
C THR A 255 9.26 -2.95 11.77
N ARG A 256 8.56 -4.08 12.00
CA ARG A 256 8.46 -5.21 11.06
C ARG A 256 8.21 -4.82 9.61
N TYR A 257 7.19 -3.99 9.36
CA TYR A 257 6.86 -3.54 8.01
C TYR A 257 7.96 -2.69 7.38
N ARG A 258 8.57 -1.80 8.15
CA ARG A 258 9.66 -0.94 7.69
C ARG A 258 10.89 -1.78 7.33
N ASN A 259 11.21 -2.76 8.15
CA ASN A 259 12.34 -3.67 7.91
C ASN A 259 12.07 -4.55 6.69
N SER A 260 10.86 -5.11 6.53
CA SER A 260 10.47 -5.84 5.31
C SER A 260 10.54 -4.99 4.06
N LYS A 261 10.07 -3.74 4.10
CA LYS A 261 10.16 -2.80 2.97
C LYS A 261 11.63 -2.50 2.63
N LYS A 262 12.46 -2.26 3.63
CA LYS A 262 13.90 -2.00 3.46
C LYS A 262 14.59 -3.21 2.82
N TRP A 263 14.44 -4.38 3.41
CA TRP A 263 15.02 -5.63 2.90
C TRP A 263 14.54 -5.92 1.46
N PHE A 264 13.25 -5.72 1.17
CA PHE A 264 12.74 -5.92 -0.19
C PHE A 264 13.35 -4.94 -1.21
N LYS A 265 13.44 -3.66 -0.85
CA LYS A 265 14.04 -2.63 -1.71
C LYS A 265 15.50 -2.96 -2.00
N GLU A 266 16.29 -3.20 -0.97
CA GLU A 266 17.76 -3.33 -1.07
C GLU A 266 18.19 -4.58 -1.85
N ASN A 267 17.43 -5.68 -1.73
CA ASN A 267 17.83 -6.96 -2.32
C ASN A 267 17.21 -7.23 -3.70
N PHE A 268 16.04 -6.66 -4.01
CA PHE A 268 15.28 -7.09 -5.19
C PHE A 268 14.93 -5.98 -6.18
N ILE A 269 14.92 -4.72 -5.76
CA ILE A 269 14.50 -3.59 -6.60
C ILE A 269 15.71 -2.90 -7.22
N ASP A 270 15.73 -2.86 -8.55
CA ASP A 270 16.58 -1.95 -9.32
C ASP A 270 15.77 -0.65 -9.55
N GLU A 271 16.16 0.43 -8.85
CA GLU A 271 15.44 1.71 -8.90
C GLU A 271 15.47 2.32 -10.31
N ASP A 272 16.55 2.10 -11.08
CA ASP A 272 16.70 2.66 -12.42
C ASP A 272 15.79 1.94 -13.42
N GLU A 273 15.63 0.62 -13.30
CA GLU A 273 14.64 -0.12 -14.09
C GLU A 273 13.20 0.34 -13.78
N VAL A 274 12.88 0.59 -12.50
CA VAL A 274 11.57 1.11 -12.11
C VAL A 274 11.33 2.52 -12.65
N LEU A 275 12.32 3.40 -12.55
CA LEU A 275 12.26 4.75 -13.09
C LEU A 275 12.13 4.73 -14.61
N TYR A 276 12.86 3.85 -15.30
CA TYR A 276 12.73 3.66 -16.74
C TYR A 276 11.30 3.30 -17.16
N ASP A 277 10.69 2.31 -16.51
CA ASP A 277 9.31 1.89 -16.80
C ASP A 277 8.31 3.04 -16.55
N ALA A 278 8.48 3.76 -15.44
CA ALA A 278 7.64 4.89 -15.07
C ALA A 278 7.78 6.05 -16.06
N ILE A 279 9.01 6.47 -16.37
CA ILE A 279 9.32 7.55 -17.31
C ILE A 279 8.82 7.21 -18.71
N SER A 280 9.10 5.99 -19.19
CA SER A 280 8.62 5.51 -20.48
C SER A 280 7.10 5.56 -20.59
N SER A 281 6.39 5.20 -19.51
CA SER A 281 4.93 5.33 -19.48
C SER A 281 4.48 6.79 -19.49
N LEU A 282 5.12 7.67 -18.73
CA LEU A 282 4.78 9.09 -18.68
C LEU A 282 4.99 9.79 -20.02
N LEU A 283 6.09 9.47 -20.72
CA LEU A 283 6.38 9.99 -22.06
C LEU A 283 5.32 9.56 -23.09
N ARG A 284 4.90 8.28 -23.06
CA ARG A 284 3.80 7.79 -23.92
C ARG A 284 2.48 8.49 -23.64
N ASP A 285 2.25 8.89 -22.39
CA ASP A 285 1.08 9.66 -21.98
C ASP A 285 1.24 11.18 -22.26
N GLY A 286 2.29 11.59 -22.99
CA GLY A 286 2.51 12.97 -23.42
C GLY A 286 3.04 13.91 -22.34
N ILE A 287 3.50 13.37 -21.21
CA ILE A 287 4.04 14.19 -20.12
C ILE A 287 5.42 14.76 -20.52
N PRO A 288 5.64 16.09 -20.43
CA PRO A 288 6.88 16.70 -20.88
C PRO A 288 8.11 16.22 -20.08
N GLN A 289 9.23 15.96 -20.77
CA GLN A 289 10.50 15.59 -20.13
C GLN A 289 10.91 16.56 -19.01
N LYS A 290 10.73 17.87 -19.22
CA LYS A 290 11.05 18.88 -18.20
C LYS A 290 10.23 18.71 -16.92
N TRP A 291 8.98 18.29 -17.04
CA TRP A 291 8.13 17.99 -15.90
C TRP A 291 8.62 16.73 -15.19
N ILE A 292 8.96 15.67 -15.94
CA ILE A 292 9.49 14.41 -15.39
C ILE A 292 10.78 14.65 -14.60
N ILE A 293 11.73 15.41 -15.16
CA ILE A 293 12.99 15.74 -14.48
C ILE A 293 12.73 16.46 -13.15
N ARG A 294 11.74 17.34 -13.10
CA ARG A 294 11.42 18.14 -11.91
C ARG A 294 10.66 17.34 -10.86
N GLU A 295 9.59 16.67 -11.28
CA GLU A 295 8.60 16.08 -10.37
C GLU A 295 8.87 14.61 -10.04
N ILE A 296 9.58 13.88 -10.92
CA ILE A 296 9.92 12.48 -10.72
C ILE A 296 11.36 12.34 -10.25
N LEU A 297 12.30 12.99 -10.95
CA LEU A 297 13.72 12.90 -10.60
C LEU A 297 14.15 13.93 -9.54
N GLY A 298 13.28 14.88 -9.18
CA GLY A 298 13.53 15.85 -8.10
C GLY A 298 14.49 16.99 -8.45
N TYR A 299 14.88 17.16 -9.72
CA TYR A 299 15.82 18.20 -10.13
C TYR A 299 15.08 19.51 -10.42
N LYS A 300 15.21 20.48 -9.51
CA LYS A 300 14.66 21.84 -9.66
C LYS A 300 15.32 22.57 -10.83
N SER A 301 14.73 23.69 -11.28
CA SER A 301 15.18 24.43 -12.47
C SER A 301 16.66 24.80 -12.48
N LYS A 302 17.25 25.09 -11.31
CA LYS A 302 18.67 25.41 -11.15
C LYS A 302 19.61 24.21 -11.42
N ASP A 303 19.10 22.99 -11.30
CA ASP A 303 19.84 21.73 -11.46
C ASP A 303 19.37 20.95 -12.71
N TYR A 304 18.67 21.63 -13.64
CA TYR A 304 18.02 20.99 -14.78
C TYR A 304 18.99 20.21 -15.67
N ASP A 305 20.18 20.76 -15.96
CA ASP A 305 21.14 20.09 -16.83
C ASP A 305 21.66 18.78 -16.22
N ARG A 306 21.84 18.74 -14.90
CA ARG A 306 22.18 17.51 -14.18
C ARG A 306 21.03 16.51 -14.23
N GLY A 307 19.80 16.98 -14.02
CA GLY A 307 18.60 16.14 -14.13
C GLY A 307 18.39 15.59 -15.54
N ARG A 308 18.72 16.37 -16.57
CA ARG A 308 18.67 15.94 -17.97
C ARG A 308 19.70 14.84 -18.25
N LYS A 309 20.93 14.96 -17.75
CA LYS A 309 21.93 13.88 -17.85
C LYS A 309 21.43 12.60 -17.20
N ARG A 310 20.94 12.69 -15.95
CA ARG A 310 20.39 11.54 -15.23
C ARG A 310 19.21 10.90 -15.94
N PHE A 311 18.33 11.71 -16.53
CA PHE A 311 17.23 11.20 -17.36
C PHE A 311 17.75 10.36 -18.53
N HIS A 312 18.75 10.84 -19.27
CA HIS A 312 19.33 10.08 -20.37
C HIS A 312 20.03 8.80 -19.90
N GLU A 313 20.80 8.86 -18.80
CA GLU A 313 21.41 7.66 -18.19
C GLU A 313 20.39 6.56 -17.91
N ILE A 314 19.23 6.90 -17.32
CA ILE A 314 18.16 5.94 -17.04
C ILE A 314 17.57 5.38 -18.34
N MET A 315 17.32 6.24 -19.33
CA MET A 315 16.71 5.86 -20.60
C MET A 315 17.62 4.97 -21.45
N ASP A 316 18.93 5.23 -21.44
CA ASP A 316 19.92 4.54 -22.27
C ASP A 316 20.37 3.21 -21.64
N GLN A 317 20.61 3.17 -20.32
CA GLN A 317 21.05 1.94 -19.62
C GLN A 317 20.01 0.82 -19.68
N SER A 318 18.73 1.18 -19.67
CA SER A 318 17.64 0.20 -19.74
C SER A 318 17.30 -0.21 -21.18
N SER A 319 17.58 0.63 -22.19
CA SER A 319 17.47 0.19 -23.59
C SER A 319 18.48 -0.89 -23.95
N ASP A 320 19.71 -0.79 -23.43
CA ASP A 320 20.75 -1.81 -23.66
C ASP A 320 20.42 -3.15 -23.00
N LYS A 321 19.88 -3.12 -21.77
CA LYS A 321 19.39 -4.33 -21.07
C LYS A 321 18.21 -5.01 -21.78
N ILE A 322 17.38 -4.26 -22.51
CA ILE A 322 16.24 -4.81 -23.27
C ILE A 322 16.74 -5.47 -24.56
N SER A 323 17.66 -4.82 -25.29
CA SER A 323 18.25 -5.36 -26.52
C SER A 323 18.94 -6.70 -26.28
N VAL A 324 19.69 -6.84 -25.18
CA VAL A 324 20.36 -8.10 -24.79
C VAL A 324 19.37 -9.20 -24.39
N LYS A 325 18.18 -8.86 -23.85
CA LYS A 325 17.14 -9.83 -23.46
C LYS A 325 16.30 -10.34 -24.64
N THR A 326 16.35 -9.69 -25.79
CA THR A 326 15.63 -10.11 -27.02
C THR A 326 16.47 -10.99 -27.96
N GLU A 327 17.78 -11.12 -27.71
CA GLU A 327 18.69 -11.94 -28.53
C GLU A 327 18.95 -13.35 -27.97
N HIS A 328 18.24 -13.77 -26.92
CA HIS A 328 18.27 -15.13 -26.33
C HIS A 328 16.85 -15.64 -26.15
#